data_AF-A0A2M7Q6U7-F1
#
_entry.id   AF-A0A2M7Q6U7-F1
#
_cell.length_a   1.000
_cell.length_b   1.000
_cell.length_c   1.000
_cell.angle_alpha   90.00
_cell.angle_beta   90.00
_cell.angle_gamma   90.00
#
_symmetry.space_group_name_H-M   'P 1'
#
loop_
_entity.id
_entity.type
_entity.pdbx_description
1 polymer ?
#
loop_
_entity_poly.entity_id
_entity_poly.type
_entity_poly.pdbx_seq_one_letter_code
_entity_poly.pdbx_strand_id
1 'polypeptide(L)' 'KWPVGRVFLYKNIFAIKCNECALVTKKLQLEGGKILSAKEFLNGHGDFIGSVLK' A
#
# COMPACT_ATOMS: atom_id res chain seq x y z
N LYS A 1 13.41 -12.06 -6.64
CA LYS A 1 12.52 -11.09 -7.35
C LYS A 1 11.18 -11.09 -6.61
N TRP A 2 10.65 -9.92 -6.23
CA TRP A 2 9.35 -9.87 -5.52
C TRP A 2 8.17 -10.10 -6.48
N PRO A 3 7.05 -10.67 -6.01
CA PRO A 3 5.84 -10.84 -6.82
C PRO A 3 5.16 -9.50 -7.11
N VAL A 4 4.42 -9.44 -8.22
CA VAL A 4 3.48 -8.34 -8.53
C VAL A 4 2.40 -8.31 -7.46
N GLY A 5 1.95 -7.11 -7.08
CA GLY A 5 0.98 -6.91 -6.00
C GLY A 5 1.60 -6.87 -4.60
N ARG A 6 2.91 -7.16 -4.44
CA ARG A 6 3.56 -7.06 -3.13
C ARG A 6 3.58 -5.62 -2.63
N VAL A 7 3.09 -5.41 -1.40
CA VAL A 7 3.12 -4.14 -0.69
C VAL A 7 4.45 -3.98 0.03
N PHE A 8 5.07 -2.80 -0.07
CA PHE A 8 6.33 -2.48 0.60
C PHE A 8 6.41 -1.02 1.02
N LEU A 9 7.30 -0.72 1.97
CA LEU A 9 7.51 0.63 2.47
C LEU A 9 8.41 1.44 1.52
N TYR A 10 8.00 2.67 1.20
CA TYR A 10 8.76 3.63 0.43
C TYR A 10 8.51 5.04 0.97
N LYS A 11 9.55 5.73 1.46
CA LYS A 11 9.46 7.09 2.01
C LYS A 11 8.34 7.26 3.06
N ASN A 12 8.26 6.35 4.03
CA ASN A 12 7.26 6.34 5.12
C ASN A 12 5.78 6.22 4.70
N ILE A 13 5.52 5.83 3.45
CA ILE A 13 4.21 5.39 2.97
C ILE A 13 4.39 4.03 2.29
N PHE A 14 3.29 3.39 1.89
CA PHE A 14 3.38 2.13 1.16
C PHE A 14 3.31 2.34 -0.36
N ALA A 15 3.99 1.45 -1.06
CA ALA A 15 3.92 1.30 -2.51
C ALA A 15 3.62 -0.17 -2.85
N ILE A 16 3.04 -0.39 -4.03
CA ILE A 16 2.66 -1.70 -4.52
C ILE A 16 3.55 -2.03 -5.72
N LYS A 17 4.19 -3.20 -5.70
CA LYS A 17 5.00 -3.64 -6.82
C LYS A 17 4.11 -3.95 -8.03
N CYS A 18 4.42 -3.34 -9.17
CA CYS A 18 3.88 -3.70 -10.48
C CYS A 18 4.91 -4.56 -11.24
N ASN A 19 4.65 -4.86 -12.51
CA ASN A 19 5.58 -5.61 -13.37
C ASN A 19 6.97 -4.97 -13.38
N GLU A 20 7.07 -3.77 -13.95
CA GLU A 20 8.34 -3.05 -14.17
C GLU A 20 8.51 -1.82 -13.27
N CYS A 21 7.44 -1.38 -12.61
CA CYS A 21 7.43 -0.20 -11.77
C CYS A 21 6.76 -0.47 -10.42
N ALA A 22 6.48 0.58 -9.67
CA ALA A 22 5.68 0.51 -8.45
C ALA A 22 4.66 1.65 -8.41
N LEU A 23 3.49 1.37 -7.86
CA LEU A 23 2.47 2.36 -7.59
C LEU A 23 2.67 2.90 -6.18
N VAL A 24 3.02 4.19 -6.06
CA VAL A 24 3.13 4.87 -4.76
C VAL A 24 1.75 5.39 -4.36
N THR A 25 1.21 4.89 -3.25
CA THR A 25 -0.13 5.24 -2.81
C THR A 25 -0.11 6.53 -2.01
N LYS A 26 -0.86 7.55 -2.45
CA LYS A 26 -0.98 8.81 -1.70
C LYS A 26 -2.20 8.80 -0.78
N LYS A 27 -3.33 8.30 -1.28
CA LYS A 27 -4.61 8.20 -0.58
C LYS A 27 -5.35 6.93 -1.03
N LEU A 28 -6.23 6.41 -0.18
CA LEU A 28 -7.12 5.30 -0.49
C LEU A 28 -8.43 5.42 0.31
N GLN A 29 -9.40 4.59 -0.01
CA GLN A 29 -10.65 4.45 0.73
C GLN A 29 -10.96 2.96 0.84
N LEU A 30 -11.16 2.47 2.06
CA LEU A 30 -11.74 1.14 2.26
C LEU A 30 -13.23 1.19 1.93
N GLU A 31 -13.80 0.07 1.49
CA GLU A 31 -15.22 -0.02 1.14
C GLU A 31 -16.11 0.49 2.29
N GLY A 32 -17.05 1.39 1.98
CA GLY A 32 -17.92 2.04 2.97
C GLY A 32 -17.25 3.03 3.93
N GLY A 33 -15.92 3.17 3.88
CA GLY A 33 -15.14 4.07 4.74
C GLY A 33 -14.99 5.49 4.19
N LYS A 34 -14.21 6.32 4.89
CA LYS A 34 -13.78 7.64 4.38
C LYS A 34 -12.44 7.55 3.64
N ILE A 35 -12.14 8.55 2.82
CA ILE A 35 -10.81 8.69 2.20
C ILE A 35 -9.77 8.96 3.29
N LEU A 36 -8.65 8.23 3.25
CA LEU A 36 -7.50 8.36 4.15
C LEU A 36 -6.23 8.63 3.34
N SER A 37 -5.24 9.28 3.95
CA SER A 37 -3.88 9.24 3.43
C SER A 37 -3.25 7.86 3.63
N ALA A 38 -2.28 7.51 2.79
CA ALA A 38 -1.57 6.24 2.93
C ALA A 38 -0.85 6.10 4.28
N LYS A 39 -0.39 7.22 4.86
CA LYS A 39 0.24 7.24 6.18
C LYS A 39 -0.78 6.96 7.30
N GLU A 40 -1.93 7.62 7.26
CA GLU A 40 -3.02 7.37 8.23
C GLU A 40 -3.49 5.92 8.19
N PHE A 41 -3.65 5.38 6.98
CA PHE A 41 -3.98 3.97 6.79
C PHE A 41 -2.90 3.06 7.40
N LEU A 42 -1.62 3.29 7.10
CA LEU A 42 -0.53 2.44 7.59
C LEU A 42 -0.41 2.45 9.13
N ASN A 43 -0.72 3.57 9.77
CA ASN A 43 -0.72 3.66 11.24
C ASN A 43 -1.76 2.72 11.88
N GLY A 44 -2.88 2.44 11.21
CA GLY A 44 -3.91 1.51 11.68
C GLY A 44 -3.77 0.08 11.15
N HIS A 45 -2.98 -0.12 10.09
CA HIS A 45 -2.86 -1.38 9.34
C HIS A 45 -1.38 -1.70 9.04
N GLY A 46 -0.54 -1.73 10.07
CA GLY A 46 0.91 -1.95 9.90
C GLY A 46 1.26 -3.33 9.31
N ASP A 47 0.41 -4.32 9.54
CA ASP A 47 0.46 -5.67 8.98
C ASP A 47 0.23 -5.73 7.46
N PHE A 48 -0.25 -4.63 6.86
CA PHE A 48 -0.43 -4.52 5.42
C PHE A 48 0.89 -4.56 4.65
N ILE A 49 2.01 -4.15 5.25
CA ILE A 49 3.34 -4.24 4.62
C ILE A 49 3.73 -5.71 4.43
N GLY A 50 4.17 -6.07 3.23
CA GLY A 50 4.56 -7.43 2.88
C GLY A 50 3.41 -8.30 2.37
N SER A 51 2.16 -7.83 2.48
CA SER A 51 1.00 -8.46 1.86
C SER A 51 1.11 -8.47 0.33
N VAL A 52 0.34 -9.32 -0.33
CA VAL A 52 0.26 -9.40 -1.79
C VAL A 52 -1.19 -9.21 -2.20
N LEU A 53 -1.45 -8.18 -3.01
CA LEU A 53 -2.79 -7.86 -3.47
C LEU A 53 -3.25 -8.86 -4.55
N LYS A 54 -4.43 -9.44 -4.26
CA LYS A 54 -5.32 -10.27 -5.07
C LYS A 54 -5.87 -9.56 -6.32
#